data_AF-A0A6B1EQB6-F1
#
_entry.id   AF-A0A6B1EQB6-F1
#
_cell.length_a   1.000
_cell.length_b   1.000
_cell.length_c   1.000
_cell.angle_alpha   90.00
_cell.angle_beta   90.00
_cell.angle_gamma   90.00
#
_symmetry.space_group_name_H-M   'P 1'
#
loop_
_entity.id
_entity.type
_entity.pdbx_description
1 polymer ?
#
loop_
_entity_poly.entity_id
_entity_poly.type
_entity_poly.pdbx_seq_one_letter_code
_entity_poly.pdbx_strand_id
1 'polypeptide(L)'
;MFFRKNWVPIPLFVLAMVGVGLYYLQTRSPKPPIKIYKPVEVEEPVAKPPPPGASPNGHWHGDEWHEGPHETHDPPAVPAVSGSVPPGAATKPDFPPVDANDDPVAAAYKRLDYISKNPYAWGGVHSERATGLIAQLMPPQKSRDHDHGDEVHDYLVELIAQGDPRAGEVIIANICDGSVDGNMLIDALVVIGPPAVPYILHYLEEFVRQGGTTSISVFWSLGGISTQYRDDLGGIVDHIIIPKLEVIAADEDGGFYDHPMPQDARKTLSLLGQ
;
A
#
# COMPACT_ATOMS: atom_id res chain seq x y z
N MET A 1 2.25 54.25 -34.73
CA MET A 1 1.99 53.34 -35.87
C MET A 1 1.49 51.95 -35.47
N PHE A 2 1.77 51.48 -34.24
CA PHE A 2 1.36 50.15 -33.75
C PHE A 2 -0.16 49.95 -33.58
N PHE A 3 -0.91 50.99 -33.17
CA PHE A 3 -2.35 50.85 -32.89
C PHE A 3 -3.25 50.65 -34.11
N ARG A 4 -2.79 51.00 -35.33
CA ARG A 4 -3.61 50.82 -36.55
C ARG A 4 -3.46 49.44 -37.19
N LYS A 5 -2.36 48.73 -36.95
CA LYS A 5 -2.05 47.46 -37.63
C LYS A 5 -2.58 46.23 -36.87
N ASN A 6 -2.77 46.34 -35.56
CA ASN A 6 -3.14 45.21 -34.69
C ASN A 6 -4.61 45.24 -34.21
N TRP A 7 -5.45 46.10 -34.77
CA TRP A 7 -6.83 46.27 -34.27
C TRP A 7 -7.76 45.09 -34.61
N VAL A 8 -7.43 44.29 -35.61
CA VAL A 8 -8.19 43.08 -35.99
C VAL A 8 -7.75 41.81 -35.24
N PRO A 9 -6.45 41.50 -35.04
CA PRO A 9 -6.05 40.27 -34.35
C PRO A 9 -6.39 40.28 -32.84
N ILE A 10 -6.40 41.44 -32.18
CA ILE A 10 -6.66 41.52 -30.73
C ILE A 10 -8.10 41.08 -30.38
N PRO A 11 -9.17 41.61 -31.02
CA PRO A 11 -10.54 41.14 -30.78
C PRO A 11 -10.75 39.66 -31.09
N LEU A 12 -10.11 39.15 -32.15
CA LEU A 12 -10.17 37.73 -32.53
C LEU A 12 -9.57 36.83 -31.45
N PHE A 13 -8.43 37.23 -30.87
CA PHE A 13 -7.79 36.50 -29.78
C PHE A 13 -8.67 36.49 -28.51
N VAL A 14 -9.28 37.63 -28.17
CA VAL A 14 -10.20 37.72 -27.03
C VAL A 14 -11.43 36.83 -27.24
N LEU A 15 -12.03 36.84 -28.44
CA LEU A 15 -13.15 35.97 -28.78
C LEU A 15 -12.79 34.49 -28.68
N ALA A 16 -11.59 34.09 -29.13
CA ALA A 16 -11.11 32.73 -29.01
C ALA A 16 -10.96 32.30 -27.55
N MET A 17 -10.37 33.16 -26.70
CA MET A 17 -10.23 32.87 -25.26
C MET A 17 -11.60 32.72 -24.56
N VAL A 18 -12.56 33.58 -24.89
CA VAL A 18 -13.93 33.49 -24.34
C VAL A 18 -14.62 32.22 -24.83
N GLY A 19 -14.48 31.87 -26.11
CA GLY A 19 -15.05 30.65 -26.68
C GLY A 19 -14.51 29.38 -26.02
N VAL A 20 -13.18 29.29 -25.83
CA VAL A 20 -12.53 28.17 -25.13
C VAL A 20 -12.93 28.12 -23.66
N GLY A 21 -13.00 29.27 -22.99
CA GLY A 21 -13.44 29.36 -21.59
C GLY A 21 -14.87 28.88 -21.39
N LEU A 22 -15.80 29.29 -22.27
CA LEU A 22 -17.20 28.85 -22.24
C LEU A 22 -17.34 27.35 -22.57
N TYR A 23 -16.58 26.84 -23.55
CA TYR A 23 -16.54 25.42 -23.85
C TYR A 23 -16.08 24.60 -22.63
N TYR A 24 -15.03 25.05 -21.95
CA TYR A 24 -14.51 24.37 -20.75
C TYR A 24 -15.48 24.44 -19.57
N LEU A 25 -16.26 25.52 -19.46
CA LEU A 25 -17.32 25.63 -18.45
C LEU A 25 -18.50 24.70 -18.74
N GLN A 26 -18.84 24.48 -20.01
CA GLN A 26 -19.94 23.61 -20.42
C GLN A 26 -19.59 22.12 -20.36
N THR A 27 -18.32 21.75 -20.52
CA THR A 27 -17.88 20.35 -20.49
C THR A 27 -17.50 19.86 -19.09
N ARG A 28 -17.48 20.74 -18.07
CA ARG A 28 -17.38 20.31 -16.68
C ARG A 28 -18.68 19.61 -16.28
N SER A 29 -18.58 18.31 -16.01
CA SER A 29 -19.65 17.58 -15.34
C SER A 29 -20.10 18.37 -14.10
N PRO A 30 -21.42 18.53 -13.87
CA PRO A 30 -21.92 19.18 -12.67
C PRO A 30 -21.25 18.52 -11.47
N LYS A 31 -20.69 19.32 -10.56
CA LYS A 31 -20.21 18.77 -9.29
C LYS A 31 -21.37 17.98 -8.69
N PRO A 32 -21.16 16.70 -8.29
CA PRO A 32 -22.23 15.92 -7.70
C PRO A 32 -22.82 16.74 -6.54
N PRO A 33 -24.15 16.75 -6.38
CA PRO A 33 -24.77 17.53 -5.32
C PRO A 33 -24.14 17.13 -3.99
N ILE A 34 -23.61 18.13 -3.27
CA ILE A 34 -23.08 17.94 -1.93
C ILE A 34 -24.24 17.40 -1.10
N LYS A 35 -24.22 16.10 -0.84
CA LYS A 35 -25.16 15.47 0.08
C LYS A 35 -24.77 15.96 1.46
N ILE A 36 -25.41 17.04 1.92
CA ILE A 36 -25.35 17.46 3.31
C ILE A 36 -26.15 16.41 4.07
N TYR A 37 -25.45 15.37 4.53
CA TYR A 37 -25.99 14.48 5.53
C TYR A 37 -26.20 15.33 6.77
N LYS A 38 -27.46 15.60 7.13
CA LYS A 38 -27.76 16.03 8.50
C LYS A 38 -27.03 15.04 9.41
N PRO A 39 -26.33 15.50 10.46
CA PRO A 39 -25.87 14.59 11.49
C PRO A 39 -27.11 13.86 11.98
N VAL A 40 -27.25 12.61 11.52
CA VAL A 40 -28.14 11.66 12.14
C VAL A 40 -27.55 11.54 13.54
N GLU A 41 -28.35 11.83 14.56
CA GLU A 41 -28.04 11.37 15.90
C GLU A 41 -27.90 9.85 15.77
N VAL A 42 -26.66 9.40 15.64
CA VAL A 42 -26.33 8.00 15.64
C VAL A 42 -26.66 7.59 17.05
N GLU A 43 -27.85 7.01 17.23
CA GLU A 43 -28.08 6.15 18.38
C GLU A 43 -26.89 5.20 18.41
N GLU A 44 -26.07 5.31 19.46
CA GLU A 44 -24.93 4.42 19.64
C GLU A 44 -25.46 3.00 19.42
N PRO A 45 -24.89 2.23 18.48
CA PRO A 45 -25.38 0.89 18.20
C PRO A 45 -25.28 0.12 19.51
N VAL A 46 -26.45 -0.18 20.08
CA VAL A 46 -26.55 -1.00 21.29
C VAL A 46 -25.89 -2.31 20.93
N ALA A 47 -24.72 -2.56 21.50
CA ALA A 47 -23.97 -3.78 21.28
C ALA A 47 -24.91 -4.96 21.54
N LYS A 48 -25.15 -5.79 20.52
CA LYS A 48 -26.00 -6.96 20.67
C LYS A 48 -25.41 -7.82 21.80
N PRO A 49 -26.19 -8.14 22.85
CA PRO A 49 -25.68 -9.02 23.90
C PRO A 49 -25.36 -10.40 23.31
N PRO A 50 -24.38 -11.12 23.87
CA PRO A 50 -24.09 -12.49 23.46
C PRO A 50 -25.35 -13.37 23.57
N PRO A 51 -25.54 -14.37 22.68
CA PRO A 51 -26.62 -15.33 22.80
C PRO A 51 -26.62 -16.03 24.18
N PRO A 52 -27.77 -16.42 24.73
CA PRO A 52 -27.82 -17.16 25.99
C PRO A 52 -26.99 -18.45 25.92
N GLY A 53 -25.98 -18.58 26.79
CA GLY A 53 -25.07 -19.74 26.82
C GLY A 53 -23.80 -19.59 25.98
N ALA A 54 -23.63 -18.47 25.27
CA ALA A 54 -22.43 -18.19 24.50
C ALA A 54 -21.20 -17.95 25.40
N SER A 55 -20.03 -18.32 24.86
CA SER A 55 -18.73 -18.05 25.45
C SER A 55 -18.50 -16.54 25.68
N PRO A 56 -17.92 -16.12 26.81
CA PRO A 56 -17.62 -14.70 27.07
C PRO A 56 -16.57 -14.11 26.11
N ASN A 57 -15.91 -14.94 25.30
CA ASN A 57 -14.84 -14.54 24.38
C ASN A 57 -15.27 -14.53 22.90
N GLY A 58 -16.57 -14.60 22.61
CA GLY A 58 -17.07 -14.52 21.23
C GLY A 58 -17.22 -13.09 20.71
N HIS A 59 -17.51 -12.95 19.42
CA HIS A 59 -17.80 -11.66 18.78
C HIS A 59 -18.90 -11.79 17.73
N TRP A 60 -19.60 -10.69 17.45
CA TRP A 60 -20.59 -10.63 16.36
C TRP A 60 -19.91 -10.33 15.03
N HIS A 61 -20.27 -11.08 14.00
CA HIS A 61 -20.01 -10.74 12.59
C HIS A 61 -21.37 -10.53 11.92
N GLY A 62 -21.79 -9.25 11.82
CA GLY A 62 -23.14 -8.90 11.35
C GLY A 62 -24.26 -9.37 12.29
N ASP A 63 -25.01 -10.38 11.85
CA ASP A 63 -26.12 -11.00 12.59
C ASP A 63 -25.76 -12.38 13.17
N GLU A 64 -24.51 -12.83 13.02
CA GLU A 64 -24.03 -14.14 13.47
C GLU A 64 -23.03 -14.01 14.61
N TRP A 65 -23.12 -14.92 15.58
CA TRP A 65 -22.24 -14.97 16.75
C TRP A 65 -21.15 -16.04 16.58
N HIS A 66 -19.89 -15.66 16.74
CA HIS A 66 -18.74 -16.57 16.71
C HIS A 66 -18.22 -16.83 18.12
N GLU A 67 -18.14 -18.09 18.55
CA GLU A 67 -17.83 -18.49 19.93
C GLU A 67 -16.33 -18.38 20.34
N GLY A 68 -15.48 -17.83 19.48
CA GLY A 68 -14.08 -17.54 19.78
C GLY A 68 -13.41 -16.75 18.66
N PRO A 69 -12.13 -16.37 18.81
CA PRO A 69 -11.31 -16.06 17.64
C PRO A 69 -11.42 -17.23 16.66
N HIS A 70 -11.44 -16.95 15.35
CA HIS A 70 -11.32 -18.00 14.34
C HIS A 70 -10.23 -18.97 14.78
N GLU A 71 -10.49 -20.28 14.72
CA GLU A 71 -9.42 -21.25 14.91
C GLU A 71 -8.26 -20.74 14.06
N THR A 72 -7.16 -20.37 14.72
CA THR A 72 -5.86 -20.34 14.06
C THR A 72 -5.68 -21.76 13.61
N HIS A 73 -6.15 -22.07 12.41
CA HIS A 73 -5.68 -23.23 11.69
C HIS A 73 -4.19 -23.09 11.75
N ASP A 74 -3.54 -24.01 12.48
CA ASP A 74 -2.12 -24.20 12.32
C ASP A 74 -1.91 -24.24 10.81
N PRO A 75 -1.10 -23.33 10.24
CA PRO A 75 -0.91 -23.30 8.80
C PRO A 75 -0.56 -24.73 8.40
N PRO A 76 -1.26 -25.32 7.41
CA PRO A 76 -1.05 -26.71 7.04
C PRO A 76 0.44 -26.91 6.92
N ALA A 77 0.98 -27.93 7.61
CA ALA A 77 2.41 -28.16 7.71
C ALA A 77 3.03 -28.03 6.31
N VAL A 78 3.61 -26.87 6.05
CA VAL A 78 4.02 -26.52 4.70
C VAL A 78 5.13 -27.51 4.39
N PRO A 79 5.02 -28.32 3.32
CA PRO A 79 6.10 -29.23 2.96
C PRO A 79 7.39 -28.42 2.94
N ALA A 80 8.43 -28.91 3.64
CA ALA A 80 9.69 -28.19 3.77
C ALA A 80 10.14 -27.73 2.38
N VAL A 81 10.16 -26.42 2.16
CA VAL A 81 10.44 -25.85 0.86
C VAL A 81 11.86 -26.25 0.48
N SER A 82 11.98 -27.05 -0.57
CA SER A 82 13.28 -27.43 -1.14
C SER A 82 13.80 -26.22 -1.92
N GLY A 83 14.38 -25.26 -1.20
CA GLY A 83 15.01 -24.08 -1.75
C GLY A 83 16.46 -23.95 -1.30
N SER A 84 17.22 -23.14 -2.02
CA SER A 84 18.58 -22.76 -1.60
C SER A 84 18.75 -21.26 -1.81
N VAL A 85 19.59 -20.61 -1.01
CA VAL A 85 19.94 -19.23 -1.29
C VAL A 85 20.80 -19.21 -2.57
N PRO A 86 20.55 -18.31 -3.54
CA PRO A 86 21.35 -18.24 -4.76
C PRO A 86 22.85 -18.09 -4.46
N PRO A 87 23.74 -18.75 -5.23
CA PRO A 87 25.18 -18.59 -5.03
C PRO A 87 25.62 -17.13 -5.07
N GLY A 88 26.30 -16.66 -4.02
CA GLY A 88 26.79 -15.29 -3.90
C GLY A 88 25.78 -14.27 -3.37
N ALA A 89 24.53 -14.66 -3.09
CA ALA A 89 23.60 -13.78 -2.42
C ALA A 89 23.99 -13.58 -0.94
N ALA A 90 23.85 -12.35 -0.45
CA ALA A 90 23.97 -12.06 0.97
C ALA A 90 22.87 -12.79 1.74
N THR A 91 23.24 -13.51 2.80
CA THR A 91 22.33 -14.24 3.72
C THR A 91 22.17 -13.55 5.06
N LYS A 92 22.94 -12.47 5.26
CA LYS A 92 22.87 -11.59 6.41
C LYS A 92 23.03 -10.17 5.92
N PRO A 93 22.41 -9.20 6.58
CA PRO A 93 22.56 -7.82 6.19
C PRO A 93 23.99 -7.37 6.47
N ASP A 94 24.72 -7.00 5.41
CA ASP A 94 26.08 -6.46 5.46
C ASP A 94 26.07 -5.11 4.78
N PHE A 95 25.66 -4.11 5.55
CA PHE A 95 25.43 -2.78 5.02
C PHE A 95 26.74 -2.03 4.89
N PRO A 96 26.93 -1.29 3.79
CA PRO A 96 28.06 -0.38 3.72
C PRO A 96 28.01 0.58 4.92
N PRO A 97 29.16 0.84 5.57
CA PRO A 97 29.21 1.77 6.68
C PRO A 97 28.69 3.14 6.23
N VAL A 98 27.81 3.74 7.04
CA VAL A 98 27.30 5.09 6.79
C VAL A 98 28.40 6.08 7.14
N ASP A 99 28.79 6.95 6.20
CA ASP A 99 29.69 8.05 6.51
C ASP A 99 28.98 9.00 7.49
N ALA A 100 29.62 9.34 8.61
CA ALA A 100 29.03 10.24 9.60
C ALA A 100 28.74 11.65 9.03
N ASN A 101 29.29 11.99 7.86
CA ASN A 101 29.03 13.24 7.15
C ASN A 101 28.05 13.08 5.98
N ASP A 102 27.57 11.87 5.68
CA ASP A 102 26.52 11.69 4.69
C ASP A 102 25.24 12.39 5.17
N ASP A 103 24.53 13.03 4.24
CA ASP A 103 23.17 13.49 4.48
C ASP A 103 22.27 12.30 4.89
N PRO A 104 21.52 12.38 6.02
CA PRO A 104 20.73 11.26 6.52
C PRO A 104 19.69 10.73 5.52
N VAL A 105 19.13 11.61 4.68
CA VAL A 105 18.19 11.21 3.61
C VAL A 105 18.92 10.44 2.52
N ALA A 106 20.07 10.95 2.06
CA ALA A 106 20.92 10.23 1.11
C ALA A 106 21.37 8.85 1.63
N ALA A 107 21.73 8.76 2.92
CA ALA A 107 22.09 7.50 3.57
C ALA A 107 20.91 6.50 3.59
N ALA A 108 19.69 6.98 3.89
CA ALA A 108 18.48 6.16 3.86
C ALA A 108 18.18 5.64 2.43
N TYR A 109 18.37 6.45 1.39
CA TYR A 109 18.20 5.99 0.01
C TYR A 109 19.30 5.00 -0.43
N LYS A 110 20.55 5.16 0.01
CA LYS A 110 21.60 4.14 -0.20
C LYS A 110 21.22 2.81 0.47
N ARG A 111 20.64 2.87 1.67
CA ARG A 111 20.13 1.70 2.39
C ARG A 111 18.98 1.03 1.65
N LEU A 112 18.05 1.82 1.11
CA LEU A 112 16.93 1.31 0.32
C LEU A 112 17.41 0.60 -0.96
N ASP A 113 18.39 1.19 -1.65
CA ASP A 113 19.04 0.59 -2.83
C ASP A 113 19.80 -0.71 -2.48
N TYR A 114 20.43 -0.78 -1.31
CA TYR A 114 21.04 -2.01 -0.85
C TYR A 114 19.99 -3.11 -0.63
N ILE A 115 18.88 -2.80 0.05
CA ILE A 115 17.80 -3.74 0.32
C ILE A 115 17.25 -4.32 -0.99
N SER A 116 16.96 -3.47 -1.98
CA SER A 116 16.40 -3.92 -3.27
C SER A 116 17.33 -4.86 -4.04
N LYS A 117 18.64 -4.67 -3.92
CA LYS A 117 19.65 -5.52 -4.58
C LYS A 117 19.96 -6.81 -3.83
N ASN A 118 19.61 -6.90 -2.55
CA ASN A 118 19.98 -8.01 -1.68
C ASN A 118 18.77 -8.59 -0.91
N PRO A 119 17.71 -9.04 -1.61
CA PRO A 119 16.46 -9.44 -0.95
C PRO A 119 16.63 -10.63 0.01
N TYR A 120 17.65 -11.47 -0.18
CA TYR A 120 17.92 -12.64 0.68
C TYR A 120 18.70 -12.32 1.96
N ALA A 121 19.12 -11.07 2.15
CA ALA A 121 19.94 -10.70 3.31
C ALA A 121 19.19 -10.81 4.65
N TRP A 122 17.85 -10.84 4.62
CA TRP A 122 16.99 -11.04 5.78
C TRP A 122 16.39 -12.45 5.87
N GLY A 123 16.93 -13.39 5.09
CA GLY A 123 16.48 -14.78 5.05
C GLY A 123 15.65 -15.11 3.83
N GLY A 124 14.93 -16.23 3.92
CA GLY A 124 14.22 -16.84 2.80
C GLY A 124 15.11 -17.70 1.91
N VAL A 125 14.49 -18.34 0.92
CA VAL A 125 15.18 -19.25 -0.01
C VAL A 125 14.69 -19.02 -1.43
N HIS A 126 15.58 -19.20 -2.41
CA HIS A 126 15.15 -19.22 -3.80
C HIS A 126 14.47 -20.56 -4.08
N SER A 127 13.24 -20.49 -4.58
CA SER A 127 12.46 -21.65 -5.04
C SER A 127 12.22 -21.54 -6.54
N GLU A 128 12.46 -22.62 -7.28
CA GLU A 128 12.08 -22.71 -8.70
C GLU A 128 10.56 -22.60 -8.87
N ARG A 129 9.78 -23.11 -7.91
CA ARG A 129 8.33 -22.94 -7.92
C ARG A 129 7.95 -21.47 -7.70
N ALA A 130 8.63 -20.76 -6.81
CA ALA A 130 8.43 -19.32 -6.64
C ALA A 130 8.72 -18.57 -7.95
N THR A 131 9.81 -18.90 -8.67
CA THR A 131 10.10 -18.31 -9.98
C THR A 131 8.95 -18.52 -10.98
N GLY A 132 8.38 -19.74 -11.03
CA GLY A 132 7.23 -20.03 -11.87
C GLY A 132 5.97 -19.25 -11.48
N LEU A 133 5.68 -19.13 -10.18
CA LEU A 133 4.54 -18.36 -9.66
C LEU A 133 4.69 -16.85 -9.91
N ILE A 134 5.89 -16.29 -9.70
CA ILE A 134 6.20 -14.89 -10.01
C ILE A 134 5.91 -14.60 -11.49
N ALA A 135 6.32 -15.49 -12.39
CA ALA A 135 6.07 -15.35 -13.82
C ALA A 135 4.58 -15.46 -14.21
N GLN A 136 3.77 -16.17 -13.42
CA GLN A 136 2.32 -16.30 -13.65
C GLN A 136 1.53 -15.10 -13.11
N LEU A 137 1.96 -14.56 -11.97
CA LEU A 137 1.30 -13.47 -11.24
C LEU A 137 1.72 -12.07 -11.70
N MET A 138 2.72 -11.98 -12.60
CA MET A 138 3.24 -10.71 -13.12
C MET A 138 3.14 -10.65 -14.66
N PRO A 139 2.71 -9.50 -15.23
CA PRO A 139 2.20 -8.31 -14.55
C PRO A 139 0.86 -8.60 -13.84
N PRO A 140 0.53 -7.86 -12.76
CA PRO A 140 -0.73 -8.06 -12.04
C PRO A 140 -1.91 -7.80 -12.97
N GLN A 141 -2.92 -8.65 -12.88
CA GLN A 141 -4.15 -8.52 -13.66
C GLN A 141 -5.29 -8.16 -12.72
N LYS A 142 -6.05 -7.11 -13.07
CA LYS A 142 -7.28 -6.79 -12.35
C LYS A 142 -8.21 -7.98 -12.37
N SER A 143 -8.66 -8.38 -11.20
CA SER A 143 -9.65 -9.45 -11.12
C SER A 143 -10.89 -9.10 -11.96
N ARG A 144 -11.32 -10.04 -12.81
CA ARG A 144 -12.46 -9.85 -13.72
C ARG A 144 -13.78 -10.14 -13.04
N ASP A 145 -13.76 -11.08 -12.11
CA ASP A 145 -14.87 -11.61 -11.34
C ASP A 145 -14.33 -12.23 -10.03
N HIS A 146 -15.22 -12.73 -9.18
CA HIS A 146 -14.80 -13.35 -7.91
C HIS A 146 -13.92 -14.58 -8.14
N ASP A 147 -14.31 -15.47 -9.07
CA ASP A 147 -13.60 -16.72 -9.34
C ASP A 147 -12.16 -16.50 -9.81
N HIS A 148 -11.92 -15.52 -10.68
CA HIS A 148 -10.55 -15.15 -11.08
C HIS A 148 -9.74 -14.58 -9.91
N GLY A 149 -10.40 -13.84 -9.00
CA GLY A 149 -9.78 -13.31 -7.80
C GLY A 149 -9.32 -14.43 -6.86
N ASP A 150 -10.15 -15.46 -6.69
CA ASP A 150 -9.84 -16.62 -5.86
C ASP A 150 -8.65 -17.42 -6.42
N GLU A 151 -8.57 -17.61 -7.74
CA GLU A 151 -7.43 -18.30 -8.36
C GLU A 151 -6.11 -17.52 -8.16
N VAL A 152 -6.13 -16.20 -8.34
CA VAL A 152 -4.96 -15.35 -8.08
C VAL A 152 -4.58 -15.40 -6.60
N HIS A 153 -5.58 -15.42 -5.70
CA HIS A 153 -5.36 -15.56 -4.27
C HIS A 153 -4.66 -16.89 -3.92
N ASP A 154 -5.11 -18.01 -4.50
CA ASP A 154 -4.50 -19.34 -4.29
C ASP A 154 -3.03 -19.37 -4.75
N TYR A 155 -2.72 -18.78 -5.90
CA TYR A 155 -1.33 -18.67 -6.36
C TYR A 155 -0.48 -17.78 -5.45
N LEU A 156 -1.05 -16.71 -4.89
CA LEU A 156 -0.36 -15.86 -3.91
C LEU A 156 -0.10 -16.61 -2.60
N VAL A 157 -1.07 -17.38 -2.10
CA VAL A 157 -0.89 -18.26 -0.93
C VAL A 157 0.25 -19.25 -1.17
N GLU A 158 0.26 -19.91 -2.33
CA GLU A 158 1.31 -20.85 -2.69
C GLU A 158 2.68 -20.17 -2.77
N LEU A 159 2.74 -18.95 -3.32
CA LEU A 159 3.96 -18.15 -3.43
C LEU A 159 4.50 -17.76 -2.05
N ILE A 160 3.64 -17.32 -1.14
CA ILE A 160 3.99 -17.01 0.25
C ILE A 160 4.59 -18.25 0.92
N ALA A 161 3.98 -19.42 0.71
CA ALA A 161 4.45 -20.67 1.26
C ALA A 161 5.85 -21.07 0.75
N GLN A 162 6.33 -20.50 -0.37
CA GLN A 162 7.71 -20.75 -0.85
C GLN A 162 8.78 -20.02 -0.03
N GLY A 163 8.43 -19.01 0.77
CA GLY A 163 9.40 -18.26 1.58
C GLY A 163 10.47 -17.52 0.76
N ASP A 164 10.13 -17.13 -0.48
CA ASP A 164 11.02 -16.38 -1.37
C ASP A 164 10.80 -14.87 -1.16
N PRO A 165 11.82 -14.09 -0.76
CA PRO A 165 11.66 -12.66 -0.48
C PRO A 165 11.27 -11.84 -1.71
N ARG A 166 11.49 -12.36 -2.93
CA ARG A 166 11.01 -11.73 -4.17
C ARG A 166 9.48 -11.70 -4.27
N ALA A 167 8.79 -12.52 -3.48
CA ALA A 167 7.33 -12.51 -3.40
C ALA A 167 6.79 -11.14 -2.97
N GLY A 168 7.56 -10.33 -2.24
CA GLY A 168 7.13 -9.02 -1.76
C GLY A 168 6.66 -8.09 -2.88
N GLU A 169 7.37 -8.08 -4.01
CA GLU A 169 7.00 -7.31 -5.21
C GLU A 169 5.66 -7.79 -5.79
N VAL A 170 5.52 -9.10 -5.95
CA VAL A 170 4.35 -9.71 -6.58
C VAL A 170 3.09 -9.52 -5.72
N ILE A 171 3.23 -9.67 -4.41
CA ILE A 171 2.12 -9.50 -3.46
C ILE A 171 1.63 -8.05 -3.51
N ILE A 172 2.53 -7.07 -3.32
CA ILE A 172 2.08 -5.66 -3.28
C ILE A 172 1.52 -5.19 -4.63
N ALA A 173 2.06 -5.70 -5.74
CA ALA A 173 1.55 -5.38 -7.07
C ALA A 173 0.14 -5.96 -7.30
N ASN A 174 -0.13 -7.19 -6.86
CA ASN A 174 -1.48 -7.76 -6.97
C ASN A 174 -2.49 -7.11 -6.00
N ILE A 175 -2.04 -6.63 -4.84
CA ILE A 175 -2.86 -5.80 -3.94
C ILE A 175 -3.26 -4.49 -4.62
N CYS A 176 -2.28 -3.74 -5.12
CA CYS A 176 -2.52 -2.38 -5.61
C CYS A 176 -3.14 -2.36 -7.02
N ASP A 177 -2.60 -3.17 -7.93
CA ASP A 177 -2.99 -3.14 -9.34
C ASP A 177 -3.93 -4.28 -9.72
N GLY A 178 -3.78 -5.45 -9.09
CA GLY A 178 -4.64 -6.64 -9.30
C GLY A 178 -5.97 -6.58 -8.56
N SER A 179 -6.09 -5.69 -7.57
CA SER A 179 -7.27 -5.60 -6.68
C SER A 179 -7.54 -6.89 -5.89
N VAL A 180 -6.49 -7.62 -5.53
CA VAL A 180 -6.57 -8.80 -4.66
C VAL A 180 -6.03 -8.43 -3.29
N ASP A 181 -6.93 -8.31 -2.30
CA ASP A 181 -6.58 -7.84 -0.96
C ASP A 181 -6.91 -8.87 0.12
N GLY A 182 -6.25 -8.76 1.27
CA GLY A 182 -6.50 -9.63 2.41
C GLY A 182 -5.41 -9.55 3.49
N ASN A 183 -5.82 -9.68 4.76
CA ASN A 183 -4.91 -9.56 5.91
C ASN A 183 -3.71 -10.51 5.82
N MET A 184 -3.91 -11.73 5.31
CA MET A 184 -2.82 -12.69 5.11
C MET A 184 -1.72 -12.17 4.18
N LEU A 185 -2.07 -11.39 3.14
CA LEU A 185 -1.09 -10.82 2.22
C LEU A 185 -0.29 -9.70 2.90
N ILE A 186 -0.95 -8.91 3.76
CA ILE A 186 -0.31 -7.87 4.59
C ILE A 186 0.66 -8.53 5.57
N ASP A 187 0.20 -9.56 6.29
CA ASP A 187 1.02 -10.32 7.24
C ASP A 187 2.23 -10.95 6.52
N ALA A 188 2.04 -11.47 5.30
CA ALA A 188 3.13 -12.00 4.50
C ALA A 188 4.17 -10.93 4.13
N LEU A 189 3.75 -9.72 3.76
CA LEU A 189 4.67 -8.60 3.50
C LEU A 189 5.45 -8.23 4.78
N VAL A 190 4.79 -8.24 5.94
CA VAL A 190 5.45 -8.01 7.25
C VAL A 190 6.44 -9.13 7.58
N VAL A 191 6.10 -10.39 7.32
CA VAL A 191 7.00 -11.54 7.51
C VAL A 191 8.20 -11.47 6.58
N ILE A 192 8.02 -11.09 5.31
CA ILE A 192 9.11 -10.86 4.35
C ILE A 192 10.04 -9.74 4.87
N GLY A 193 9.47 -8.67 5.44
CA GLY A 193 10.22 -7.64 6.13
C GLY A 193 10.91 -6.64 5.19
N PRO A 194 12.16 -6.22 5.45
CA PRO A 194 12.84 -5.18 4.69
C PRO A 194 12.84 -5.36 3.16
N PRO A 195 13.03 -6.56 2.58
CA PRO A 195 12.95 -6.78 1.13
C PRO A 195 11.66 -6.31 0.47
N ALA A 196 10.54 -6.24 1.19
CA ALA A 196 9.27 -5.75 0.63
C ALA A 196 9.21 -4.21 0.55
N VAL A 197 9.99 -3.48 1.36
CA VAL A 197 9.89 -2.02 1.50
C VAL A 197 10.13 -1.24 0.21
N PRO A 198 11.15 -1.54 -0.63
CA PRO A 198 11.34 -0.83 -1.90
C PRO A 198 10.11 -0.86 -2.80
N TYR A 199 9.39 -1.98 -2.82
CA TYR A 199 8.21 -2.16 -3.66
C TYR A 199 6.99 -1.44 -3.08
N ILE A 200 6.78 -1.51 -1.76
CA ILE A 200 5.67 -0.79 -1.13
C ILE A 200 5.89 0.73 -1.21
N LEU A 201 7.13 1.20 -1.06
CA LEU A 201 7.48 2.60 -1.21
C LEU A 201 7.23 3.12 -2.62
N HIS A 202 7.43 2.30 -3.66
CA HIS A 202 7.12 2.71 -5.03
C HIS A 202 5.64 3.14 -5.17
N TYR A 203 4.72 2.33 -4.65
CA TYR A 203 3.28 2.66 -4.65
C TYR A 203 2.96 3.88 -3.78
N LEU A 204 3.59 4.00 -2.61
CA LEU A 204 3.42 5.19 -1.76
C LEU A 204 3.92 6.46 -2.47
N GLU A 205 5.06 6.41 -3.15
CA GLU A 205 5.63 7.54 -3.88
C GLU A 205 4.78 7.97 -5.08
N GLU A 206 4.30 6.99 -5.84
CA GLU A 206 3.37 7.25 -6.92
C GLU A 206 2.09 7.89 -6.39
N PHE A 207 1.56 7.35 -5.28
CA PHE A 207 0.39 7.89 -4.62
C PHE A 207 0.59 9.33 -4.13
N VAL A 208 1.70 9.60 -3.42
CA VAL A 208 2.06 10.95 -2.97
C VAL A 208 2.10 11.94 -4.13
N ARG A 209 2.61 11.51 -5.30
CA ARG A 209 2.73 12.35 -6.50
C ARG A 209 1.40 12.59 -7.21
N GLN A 210 0.54 11.58 -7.30
CA GLN A 210 -0.67 11.61 -8.14
C GLN A 210 -1.95 11.98 -7.38
N GLY A 211 -2.00 11.72 -6.07
CA GLY A 211 -3.24 11.80 -5.30
C GLY A 211 -4.21 10.65 -5.61
N GLY A 212 -5.46 10.78 -5.16
CA GLY A 212 -6.53 9.81 -5.40
C GLY A 212 -6.65 8.73 -4.31
N THR A 213 -6.89 7.48 -4.71
CA THR A 213 -7.02 6.32 -3.81
C THR A 213 -5.85 5.35 -4.01
N THR A 214 -5.34 4.76 -2.92
CA THR A 214 -4.45 3.59 -2.95
C THR A 214 -4.99 2.50 -2.02
N SER A 215 -4.37 1.32 -2.00
CA SER A 215 -4.77 0.26 -1.08
C SER A 215 -4.36 0.61 0.36
N ILE A 216 -5.28 0.37 1.31
CA ILE A 216 -5.01 0.52 2.75
C ILE A 216 -3.85 -0.37 3.20
N SER A 217 -3.64 -1.50 2.52
CA SER A 217 -2.60 -2.47 2.77
C SER A 217 -1.19 -1.90 2.59
N VAL A 218 -1.01 -0.83 1.80
CA VAL A 218 0.25 -0.07 1.72
C VAL A 218 0.61 0.51 3.09
N PHE A 219 -0.34 1.15 3.76
CA PHE A 219 -0.15 1.80 5.04
C PHE A 219 0.09 0.80 6.17
N TRP A 220 -0.67 -0.29 6.18
CA TRP A 220 -0.56 -1.31 7.22
C TRP A 220 0.72 -2.14 7.08
N SER A 221 1.08 -2.53 5.86
CA SER A 221 2.34 -3.24 5.60
C SER A 221 3.55 -2.39 5.99
N LEU A 222 3.58 -1.10 5.58
CA LEU A 222 4.67 -0.20 5.98
C LEU A 222 4.73 0.01 7.48
N GLY A 223 3.58 0.20 8.15
CA GLY A 223 3.51 0.34 9.60
C GLY A 223 4.06 -0.89 10.34
N GLY A 224 3.62 -2.09 9.94
CA GLY A 224 4.06 -3.35 10.50
C GLY A 224 5.56 -3.59 10.31
N ILE A 225 6.04 -3.48 9.07
CA ILE A 225 7.47 -3.66 8.75
C ILE A 225 8.32 -2.61 9.48
N SER A 226 7.90 -1.34 9.47
CA SER A 226 8.66 -0.26 10.13
C SER A 226 8.71 -0.40 11.65
N THR A 227 7.69 -0.99 12.26
CA THR A 227 7.69 -1.26 13.71
C THR A 227 8.61 -2.44 14.04
N GLN A 228 8.53 -3.53 13.27
CA GLN A 228 9.26 -4.76 13.56
C GLN A 228 10.74 -4.70 13.16
N TYR A 229 11.07 -3.95 12.09
CA TYR A 229 12.40 -3.92 11.47
C TYR A 229 13.01 -2.51 11.46
N ARG A 230 12.63 -1.62 12.38
CA ARG A 230 13.08 -0.21 12.38
C ARG A 230 14.60 -0.07 12.27
N ASP A 231 15.33 -0.84 13.08
CA ASP A 231 16.80 -0.81 13.13
C ASP A 231 17.41 -1.35 11.82
N ASP A 232 16.84 -2.42 11.27
CA ASP A 232 17.26 -3.01 9.99
C ASP A 232 16.97 -2.10 8.79
N LEU A 233 15.99 -1.22 8.90
CA LEU A 233 15.66 -0.23 7.89
C LEU A 233 16.60 0.99 7.93
N GLY A 234 17.40 1.18 8.98
CA GLY A 234 18.54 2.10 8.98
C GLY A 234 18.22 3.52 8.48
N GLY A 235 17.29 4.21 9.17
CA GLY A 235 16.90 5.59 8.85
C GLY A 235 15.86 5.74 7.72
N ILE A 236 15.52 4.67 6.98
CA ILE A 236 14.43 4.70 5.98
C ILE A 236 13.09 5.11 6.63
N VAL A 237 12.81 4.61 7.83
CA VAL A 237 11.57 4.95 8.55
C VAL A 237 11.50 6.45 8.81
N ASP A 238 12.55 7.01 9.41
CA ASP A 238 12.59 8.41 9.87
C ASP A 238 12.74 9.41 8.72
N HIS A 239 13.49 9.06 7.69
CA HIS A 239 13.89 10.00 6.64
C HIS A 239 13.14 9.82 5.32
N ILE A 240 12.37 8.73 5.14
CA ILE A 240 11.63 8.45 3.90
C ILE A 240 10.16 8.15 4.19
N ILE A 241 9.85 7.17 5.04
CA ILE A 241 8.46 6.73 5.26
C ILE A 241 7.65 7.78 6.02
N ILE A 242 8.12 8.22 7.20
CA ILE A 242 7.40 9.20 8.03
C ILE A 242 7.11 10.49 7.25
N PRO A 243 8.09 11.15 6.59
CA PRO A 243 7.83 12.38 5.84
C PRO A 243 6.76 12.23 4.75
N LYS A 244 6.70 11.06 4.07
CA LYS A 244 5.67 10.81 3.05
C LYS A 244 4.29 10.62 3.67
N LEU A 245 4.20 9.91 4.79
CA LEU A 245 2.95 9.74 5.52
C LEU A 245 2.44 11.08 6.08
N GLU A 246 3.33 11.95 6.56
CA GLU A 246 2.97 13.30 7.03
C GLU A 246 2.35 14.14 5.92
N VAL A 247 2.89 14.07 4.70
CA VAL A 247 2.31 14.75 3.53
C VAL A 247 0.88 14.28 3.26
N ILE A 248 0.62 12.98 3.34
CA ILE A 248 -0.72 12.42 3.13
C ILE A 248 -1.66 12.80 4.29
N ALA A 249 -1.19 12.68 5.53
CA ALA A 249 -1.95 12.96 6.73
C ALA A 249 -2.40 14.42 6.86
N ALA A 250 -1.64 15.35 6.27
CA ALA A 250 -1.91 16.78 6.26
C ALA A 250 -3.08 17.20 5.34
N ASP A 251 -3.57 16.33 4.44
CA ASP A 251 -4.74 16.61 3.61
C ASP A 251 -6.04 16.38 4.38
N GLU A 252 -6.35 17.29 5.30
CA GLU A 252 -7.49 17.18 6.23
C GLU A 252 -8.84 17.11 5.52
N ASP A 253 -8.98 17.80 4.39
CA ASP A 253 -10.22 17.89 3.63
C ASP A 253 -10.39 16.74 2.63
N GLY A 254 -9.38 15.87 2.47
CA GLY A 254 -9.35 14.82 1.45
C GLY A 254 -9.48 15.37 0.03
N GLY A 255 -8.90 16.57 -0.20
CA GLY A 255 -9.05 17.29 -1.45
C GLY A 255 -8.13 16.77 -2.56
N PHE A 256 -7.02 16.16 -2.17
CA PHE A 256 -6.02 15.58 -3.06
C PHE A 256 -5.89 14.06 -2.89
N TYR A 257 -6.01 13.55 -1.66
CA TYR A 257 -6.07 12.14 -1.32
C TYR A 257 -7.50 11.77 -0.92
N ASP A 258 -8.07 10.76 -1.57
CA ASP A 258 -9.43 10.30 -1.31
C ASP A 258 -9.55 9.78 0.13
N HIS A 259 -10.70 10.00 0.76
CA HIS A 259 -11.03 9.35 2.02
C HIS A 259 -11.11 7.82 1.82
N PRO A 260 -10.51 6.97 2.69
CA PRO A 260 -9.96 7.26 4.02
C PRO A 260 -8.44 7.52 4.12
N MET A 261 -7.72 7.77 3.02
CA MET A 261 -6.26 7.72 2.99
C MET A 261 -5.54 8.63 4.01
N PRO A 262 -5.94 9.90 4.24
CA PRO A 262 -5.34 10.72 5.29
C PRO A 262 -5.52 10.13 6.71
N GLN A 263 -6.63 9.45 6.97
CA GLN A 263 -6.87 8.81 8.27
C GLN A 263 -5.97 7.59 8.47
N ASP A 264 -5.77 6.79 7.42
CA ASP A 264 -4.90 5.62 7.49
C ASP A 264 -3.42 6.02 7.62
N ALA A 265 -3.00 7.09 6.93
CA ALA A 265 -1.67 7.68 7.14
C ALA A 265 -1.46 8.10 8.61
N ARG A 266 -2.44 8.77 9.24
CA ARG A 266 -2.37 9.15 10.67
C ARG A 266 -2.32 7.95 11.60
N LYS A 267 -3.10 6.90 11.33
CA LYS A 267 -3.03 5.65 12.12
C LYS A 267 -1.63 5.04 12.03
N THR A 268 -1.06 4.96 10.82
CA THR A 268 0.29 4.45 10.65
C THR A 268 1.33 5.33 11.33
N LEU A 269 1.24 6.66 11.23
CA LEU A 269 2.13 7.58 11.96
C LEU A 269 2.07 7.36 13.48
N SER A 270 0.86 7.20 14.03
CA SER A 270 0.66 6.92 15.45
C SER A 270 1.32 5.60 15.87
N LEU A 271 1.25 4.55 15.04
CA LEU A 271 1.98 3.29 15.28
C LEU A 271 3.50 3.48 15.30
N LEU A 272 4.03 4.43 14.53
CA LEU A 272 5.46 4.75 14.46
C LEU A 272 5.94 5.72 15.55
N GLY A 273 5.04 6.14 16.45
CA GLY A 273 5.33 7.02 17.57
C GLY A 273 5.40 8.50 17.21
N GLN A 274 4.70 8.91 16.14
CA GLN A 274 4.48 10.32 15.78
C GLN A 274 3.15 10.84 16.31
#